data_AF-A0A2P4SJG1-F1
#
_entry.id   AF-A0A2P4SJG1-F1
#
_cell.length_a   1.000
_cell.length_b   1.000
_cell.length_c   1.000
_cell.angle_alpha   90.00
_cell.angle_beta   90.00
_cell.angle_gamma   90.00
#
_symmetry.space_group_name_H-M   'P 1'
#
loop_
_entity.id
_entity.type
_entity.pdbx_description
1 polymer ?
#
loop_
_entity_poly.entity_id
_entity_poly.type
_entity_poly.pdbx_seq_one_letter_code
_entity_poly.pdbx_strand_id
1 'polypeptide(L)'
;MAKLILFTGLALLLNAQIGSAYVLSCYFTNWAQYRPGAGKYMPDNIDPCLCDHLIYAFAGMSNNEITTYEWDDETLYKSFNGLKNQNGNLKTLLAIGGWNFGTA
;
A
#
# COMPACT_ATOMS: atom_id res chain seq x y z
N MET A 1 -15.52 -45.79 -1.71
CA MET A 1 -16.29 -44.60 -1.28
C MET A 1 -15.71 -43.94 -0.04
N ALA A 2 -15.45 -44.65 1.06
CA ALA A 2 -14.89 -44.07 2.30
C ALA A 2 -13.57 -43.30 2.12
N LYS A 3 -12.61 -43.82 1.34
CA LYS A 3 -11.37 -43.10 1.02
C LYS A 3 -11.60 -41.77 0.31
N LEU A 4 -12.57 -41.71 -0.59
CA LEU A 4 -12.88 -40.50 -1.35
C LEU A 4 -13.47 -39.41 -0.45
N ILE A 5 -14.35 -39.80 0.48
CA ILE A 5 -14.95 -38.91 1.49
C ILE A 5 -13.88 -38.38 2.46
N LEU A 6 -12.92 -39.22 2.83
CA LEU A 6 -11.77 -38.81 3.66
C LEU A 6 -10.89 -37.78 2.96
N PHE A 7 -10.59 -37.97 1.67
CA PHE A 7 -9.80 -37.02 0.89
C PHE A 7 -10.52 -35.69 0.68
N THR A 8 -11.81 -35.71 0.36
CA THR A 8 -12.60 -34.47 0.19
C THR A 8 -12.79 -33.73 1.51
N GLY A 9 -13.01 -34.46 2.62
CA GLY A 9 -13.10 -33.86 3.96
C GLY A 9 -11.80 -33.19 4.40
N LEU A 10 -10.65 -33.84 4.16
CA LEU A 10 -9.34 -33.26 4.47
C LEU A 10 -9.03 -32.02 3.62
N ALA A 11 -9.38 -32.05 2.32
CA ALA A 11 -9.23 -30.89 1.44
C ALA A 11 -10.11 -29.70 1.89
N LEU A 12 -11.36 -29.94 2.31
CA LEU A 12 -12.21 -28.88 2.86
C LEU A 12 -11.64 -28.29 4.16
N LEU A 13 -11.15 -29.13 5.07
CA LEU A 13 -10.56 -28.67 6.34
C LEU A 13 -9.29 -27.84 6.14
N LEU A 14 -8.42 -28.24 5.19
CA LEU A 14 -7.22 -27.49 4.83
C LEU A 14 -7.55 -26.12 4.21
N ASN A 15 -8.66 -26.00 3.49
CA ASN A 15 -9.10 -24.73 2.90
C ASN A 15 -9.99 -23.90 3.85
N ALA A 16 -10.54 -24.48 4.91
CA ALA A 16 -11.38 -23.78 5.87
C ALA A 16 -10.60 -22.74 6.72
N GLN A 17 -9.28 -22.90 6.87
CA GLN A 17 -8.43 -21.92 7.56
C GLN A 17 -8.06 -20.69 6.72
N ILE A 18 -8.48 -20.62 5.45
CA ILE A 18 -8.20 -19.47 4.57
C ILE A 18 -9.15 -18.28 4.88
N GLY A 19 -10.11 -18.46 5.80
CA GLY A 19 -11.25 -17.55 6.03
C GLY A 19 -11.01 -16.29 6.86
N SER A 20 -9.76 -15.86 7.11
CA SER A 20 -9.51 -14.51 7.61
C SER A 20 -8.11 -14.04 7.18
N ALA A 21 -8.07 -13.20 6.15
CA ALA A 21 -6.88 -12.44 5.80
C ALA A 21 -6.99 -11.06 6.46
N TYR A 22 -6.12 -10.79 7.42
CA TYR A 22 -5.95 -9.43 7.93
C TYR A 22 -5.22 -8.59 6.89
N VAL A 23 -5.58 -7.32 6.79
CA VAL A 23 -4.92 -6.36 5.91
C VAL A 23 -4.16 -5.36 6.77
N LEU A 24 -2.85 -5.28 6.56
CA LEU A 24 -2.02 -4.20 7.11
C LEU A 24 -1.84 -3.10 6.06
N SER A 25 -2.46 -1.94 6.31
CA SER A 25 -2.38 -0.75 5.46
C SER A 25 -1.47 0.31 6.09
N CYS A 26 -0.45 0.73 5.35
CA CYS A 26 0.58 1.65 5.84
C CYS A 26 0.60 2.93 5.01
N TYR A 27 0.58 4.08 5.69
CA TYR A 27 0.69 5.38 5.05
C TYR A 27 2.16 5.79 4.86
N PHE A 28 2.51 6.17 3.64
CA PHE A 28 3.75 6.89 3.32
C PHE A 28 3.42 8.36 3.10
N THR A 29 4.22 9.27 3.65
CA THR A 29 3.98 10.71 3.57
C THR A 29 5.06 11.38 2.74
N ASN A 30 4.70 12.02 1.62
CA ASN A 30 5.67 12.60 0.69
C ASN A 30 6.54 13.71 1.29
N TRP A 31 6.04 14.45 2.28
CA TRP A 31 6.82 15.47 3.01
C TRP A 31 7.92 14.90 3.92
N ALA A 32 7.94 13.58 4.18
CA ALA A 32 9.00 12.96 4.97
C ALA A 32 10.38 13.01 4.28
N GLN A 33 10.41 13.26 2.97
CA GLN A 33 11.64 13.46 2.19
C GLN A 33 12.47 14.68 2.68
N TYR A 34 11.82 15.64 3.32
CA TYR A 34 12.43 16.89 3.78
C TYR A 34 12.95 16.85 5.22
N ARG A 35 12.70 15.75 5.95
CA ARG A 35 13.23 15.60 7.31
C ARG A 35 14.77 15.52 7.29
N PRO A 36 15.48 16.10 8.27
CA PRO A 36 16.94 16.07 8.31
C PRO A 36 17.48 14.73 8.80
N GLY A 37 18.71 14.41 8.37
CA GLY A 37 19.49 13.28 8.88
C GLY A 37 18.76 11.94 8.77
N ALA A 38 18.81 11.14 9.83
CA ALA A 38 18.15 9.83 9.91
C ALA A 38 16.61 9.89 9.86
N GLY A 39 16.01 11.09 9.97
CA GLY A 39 14.57 11.27 9.83
C GLY A 39 14.11 11.31 8.37
N LYS A 40 15.01 11.53 7.41
CA LYS A 40 14.69 11.53 5.98
C LYS A 40 14.16 10.17 5.57
N TYR A 41 12.99 10.15 4.94
CA TYR A 41 12.34 8.91 4.53
C TYR A 41 11.83 9.01 3.09
N MET A 42 12.26 8.07 2.26
CA MET A 42 11.97 7.93 0.83
C MET A 42 11.28 6.57 0.58
N PRO A 43 10.64 6.35 -0.59
CA PRO A 43 10.07 5.05 -0.94
C PRO A 43 11.06 3.89 -0.82
N ASP A 44 12.35 4.11 -1.10
CA ASP A 44 13.42 3.11 -1.00
C ASP A 44 13.70 2.64 0.43
N ASN A 45 13.18 3.34 1.45
CA ASN A 45 13.29 2.94 2.85
C ASN A 45 12.15 2.00 3.30
N ILE A 46 11.15 1.76 2.45
CA ILE A 46 10.03 0.88 2.76
C ILE A 46 10.45 -0.57 2.52
N ASP A 47 10.24 -1.43 3.52
CA ASP A 47 10.28 -2.88 3.33
C ASP A 47 9.04 -3.32 2.52
N PRO A 48 9.21 -3.85 1.28
CA PRO A 48 8.09 -4.24 0.42
C PRO A 48 7.23 -5.38 0.99
N CYS A 49 7.71 -6.10 1.99
CA CYS A 49 7.03 -7.23 2.61
C CYS A 49 6.37 -6.88 3.95
N LEU A 50 6.54 -5.65 4.45
CA LEU A 50 6.02 -5.24 5.75
C LEU A 50 4.49 -5.10 5.76
N CYS A 51 3.92 -4.52 4.70
CA CYS A 51 2.50 -4.19 4.62
C CYS A 51 1.86 -4.84 3.39
N ASP A 52 0.56 -5.11 3.45
CA ASP A 52 -0.21 -5.61 2.30
C ASP A 52 -0.58 -4.46 1.35
N HIS A 53 -0.87 -3.29 1.93
CA HIS A 53 -1.28 -2.10 1.21
C HIS A 53 -0.43 -0.90 1.64
N LEU A 54 0.11 -0.18 0.68
CA LEU A 54 0.75 1.11 0.91
C LEU A 54 -0.13 2.22 0.37
N ILE A 55 -0.30 3.27 1.16
CA ILE A 55 -1.12 4.44 0.82
C ILE A 55 -0.22 5.67 0.76
N TYR A 56 -0.10 6.26 -0.42
CA TYR A 56 0.66 7.49 -0.63
C TYR A 56 -0.17 8.70 -0.19
N ALA A 57 0.33 9.45 0.78
CA ALA A 57 -0.27 10.67 1.30
C ALA A 57 0.61 11.87 0.90
N PHE A 58 0.10 12.86 0.17
CA PHE A 58 -1.24 12.98 -0.43
C PHE A 58 -1.16 13.54 -1.85
N ALA A 59 -2.20 13.27 -2.64
CA ALA A 59 -2.52 14.03 -3.84
C ALA A 59 -3.31 15.31 -3.51
N GLY A 60 -3.29 16.26 -4.44
CA GLY A 60 -4.12 17.46 -4.42
C GLY A 60 -5.32 17.38 -5.39
N MET A 61 -6.03 18.50 -5.51
CA MET A 61 -7.12 18.69 -6.47
C MET A 61 -7.00 20.06 -7.13
N SER A 62 -7.17 20.12 -8.45
CA SER A 62 -7.22 21.37 -9.21
C SER A 62 -8.31 21.23 -10.27
N ASN A 63 -9.21 22.22 -10.39
CA ASN A 63 -10.34 22.19 -11.32
C ASN A 63 -11.16 20.89 -11.24
N ASN A 64 -11.43 20.40 -10.02
CA ASN A 64 -12.13 19.15 -9.75
C ASN A 64 -11.44 17.88 -10.29
N GLU A 65 -10.17 17.99 -10.68
CA GLU A 65 -9.34 16.87 -11.13
C GLU A 65 -8.23 16.61 -10.11
N ILE A 66 -7.83 15.34 -9.98
CA ILE A 66 -6.71 14.94 -9.12
C ILE A 66 -5.40 15.49 -9.68
N THR A 67 -4.52 15.99 -8.81
CA THR A 67 -3.19 16.50 -9.19
C THR A 67 -2.14 16.08 -8.17
N THR A 68 -0.86 16.24 -8.49
CA THR A 68 0.25 16.06 -7.55
C THR A 68 0.23 17.14 -6.46
N TYR A 69 0.87 16.87 -5.33
CA TYR A 69 1.06 17.84 -4.26
C TYR A 69 2.47 18.43 -4.26
N GLU A 70 3.49 17.57 -4.35
CA GLU A 70 4.90 17.96 -4.45
C GLU A 70 5.39 17.99 -5.90
N TRP A 71 6.45 18.75 -6.15
CA TRP A 71 7.08 18.90 -7.47
C TRP A 71 7.73 17.61 -7.99
N ASP A 72 8.10 16.69 -7.10
CA ASP A 72 8.78 15.43 -7.42
C ASP A 72 7.89 14.18 -7.24
N ASP A 73 6.60 14.37 -6.95
CA ASP A 73 5.65 13.27 -6.70
C ASP A 73 5.64 12.25 -7.85
N GLU A 74 5.75 12.66 -9.12
CA GLU A 74 5.79 11.70 -10.24
C GLU A 74 7.01 10.75 -10.16
N THR A 75 8.14 11.25 -9.64
CA THR A 75 9.33 10.42 -9.42
C THR A 75 9.10 9.49 -8.24
N LEU A 76 8.54 10.02 -7.14
CA LEU A 76 8.22 9.22 -5.96
C LEU A 76 7.15 8.16 -6.25
N TYR A 77 6.14 8.45 -7.07
CA TYR A 77 5.13 7.50 -7.52
C TYR A 77 5.75 6.33 -8.27
N LYS A 78 6.74 6.58 -9.13
CA LYS A 78 7.45 5.52 -9.86
C LYS A 78 8.19 4.61 -8.88
N SER A 79 8.97 5.18 -7.95
CA SER A 79 9.69 4.39 -6.94
C SER A 79 8.74 3.64 -6.00
N PHE A 80 7.71 4.31 -5.49
CA PHE A 80 6.72 3.75 -4.58
C PHE A 80 5.92 2.59 -5.21
N ASN A 81 5.45 2.77 -6.45
CA ASN A 81 4.78 1.69 -7.17
C ASN A 81 5.74 0.57 -7.60
N GLY A 82 7.02 0.90 -7.79
CA GLY A 82 8.10 -0.04 -8.11
C GLY A 82 8.34 -1.09 -7.02
N LEU A 83 7.95 -0.84 -5.77
CA LEU A 83 8.01 -1.81 -4.68
C LEU A 83 7.23 -3.10 -5.01
N LYS A 84 6.19 -3.02 -5.87
CA LYS A 84 5.44 -4.18 -6.35
C LYS A 84 6.27 -5.16 -7.19
N ASN A 85 7.41 -4.72 -7.73
CA ASN A 85 8.34 -5.61 -8.44
C ASN A 85 9.11 -6.53 -7.47
N GLN A 86 9.21 -6.15 -6.20
CA GLN A 86 9.84 -6.95 -5.14
C GLN A 86 8.81 -7.81 -4.40
N ASN A 87 7.58 -7.31 -4.26
CA ASN A 87 6.44 -8.05 -3.71
C ASN A 87 5.21 -7.93 -4.64
N GLY A 88 4.95 -8.96 -5.44
CA GLY A 88 3.83 -8.97 -6.40
C GLY A 88 2.43 -8.97 -5.75
N ASN A 89 2.32 -9.27 -4.45
CA ASN A 89 1.06 -9.23 -3.73
C ASN A 89 0.72 -7.81 -3.22
N LEU A 90 1.72 -6.95 -3.09
CA LEU A 90 1.60 -5.59 -2.58
C LEU A 90 0.62 -4.75 -3.41
N LYS A 91 -0.24 -4.00 -2.72
CA LYS A 91 -1.15 -3.03 -3.35
C LYS A 91 -0.72 -1.62 -2.99
N THR A 92 -0.86 -0.70 -3.94
CA THR A 92 -0.54 0.71 -3.76
C THR A 92 -1.78 1.56 -4.07
N LEU A 93 -2.06 2.53 -3.20
CA LEU A 93 -3.18 3.46 -3.32
C LEU A 93 -2.68 4.90 -3.16
N LEU A 94 -3.41 5.85 -3.73
CA LEU A 94 -3.15 7.28 -3.61
C LEU A 94 -4.27 7.92 -2.79
N ALA A 95 -3.92 8.51 -1.65
CA ALA A 95 -4.87 9.26 -0.84
C ALA A 95 -4.90 10.72 -1.31
N ILE A 96 -6.10 11.29 -1.44
CA ILE A 96 -6.32 12.72 -1.72
C ILE A 96 -6.93 13.38 -0.48
N GLY A 97 -6.51 14.61 -0.17
CA GLY A 97 -7.00 15.35 0.99
C GLY A 97 -5.93 15.53 2.07
N GLY A 98 -6.26 15.18 3.31
CA GLY A 98 -5.42 15.42 4.48
C GLY A 98 -5.68 16.79 5.12
N TRP A 99 -5.05 17.04 6.27
CA TRP A 99 -5.35 18.22 7.09
C TRP A 99 -5.14 19.56 6.34
N ASN A 100 -4.00 19.70 5.65
CA ASN A 100 -3.65 20.93 4.93
C ASN A 100 -4.49 21.16 3.67
N PHE A 101 -5.16 20.13 3.16
CA PHE A 101 -6.08 20.28 2.04
C PHE A 101 -7.34 21.06 2.46
N GLY A 102 -7.72 20.98 3.74
CA GLY A 102 -8.86 21.70 4.29
C GLY A 102 -10.22 21.16 3.81
N THR A 103 -11.26 21.92 4.12
CA THR A 103 -12.63 21.71 3.63
C THR A 103 -13.01 22.88 2.72
N ALA A 104 -13.74 22.60 1.64
CA ALA A 104 -14.37 23.62 0.81
C ALA A 104 -15.56 24.26 1.52
#